data_AF-A0A821HLH2-F1
#
_entry.id   AF-A0A821HLH2-F1
#
_cell.length_a   1.000
_cell.length_b   1.000
_cell.length_c   1.000
_cell.angle_alpha   90.00
_cell.angle_beta   90.00
_cell.angle_gamma   90.00
#
_symmetry.space_group_name_H-M   'P 1'
#
loop_
_entity.id
_entity.type
_entity.pdbx_description
1 polymer ?
#
loop_
_entity_poly.entity_id
_entity_poly.type
_entity_poly.pdbx_seq_one_letter_code
_entity_poly.pdbx_strand_id
1 'polypeptide(L)'
;MTLNRDVDTSSVVYRSIKKHEQKQVLDLLYSIFPCNPADFERSYTAEASPDYQEGDTLGAWHNGRLVSTAHIRRLRIQSSEDDNEYLCGFISNVATAEEYRKRGFSRHLLRLLIEKMEQSSEFDLSMLGTDVHNHYSALGWEQISIPMIVTIEWNDLNSINNNNIKWCSAAEVLSTDRDLLFKIHSNTSRKYQYSRTNGTMFTHWAGWDWQHNEAIVHICHDAEPGYVVINKPNNIDDICVYEWRAPNIDVERKVLKAAAEKILQRHQTNI
;
A
#
# COMPACT_ATOMS: atom_id res chain seq x y z
N MET A 1 35.72 14.60 22.05
CA MET A 1 36.02 13.20 22.45
C MET A 1 34.74 12.66 23.07
N THR A 2 33.83 12.17 22.22
CA THR A 2 32.46 11.82 22.63
C THR A 2 32.46 10.34 22.95
N LEU A 3 32.19 10.00 24.22
CA LEU A 3 32.15 8.63 24.72
C LEU A 3 31.19 7.78 23.88
N ASN A 4 31.76 6.84 23.12
CA ASN A 4 31.07 5.63 22.70
C ASN A 4 30.65 4.90 23.98
N ARG A 5 29.40 5.07 24.40
CA ARG A 5 28.76 4.10 25.29
C ARG A 5 28.42 2.91 24.41
N ASP A 6 29.28 1.90 24.45
CA ASP A 6 28.92 0.54 24.08
C ASP A 6 27.74 0.13 24.95
N VAL A 7 26.54 0.24 24.38
CA VAL A 7 25.34 -0.30 25.01
C VAL A 7 25.39 -1.80 24.82
N ASP A 8 25.40 -2.51 25.94
CA ASP A 8 25.44 -3.96 26.01
C ASP A 8 24.31 -4.60 25.19
N THR A 9 24.67 -5.12 24.01
CA THR A 9 23.75 -5.82 23.12
C THR A 9 23.31 -7.18 23.67
N SER A 10 23.89 -7.65 24.78
CA SER A 10 23.52 -8.94 25.40
C SER A 10 22.10 -8.94 26.01
N SER A 11 21.45 -7.78 26.08
CA SER A 11 20.07 -7.61 26.58
C SER A 11 18.99 -7.55 25.48
N VAL A 12 19.35 -7.73 24.21
CA VAL A 12 18.39 -7.64 23.10
C VAL A 12 17.78 -8.99 22.78
N VAL A 13 16.45 -9.06 22.77
CA VAL A 13 15.68 -10.24 22.37
C VAL A 13 14.99 -9.98 21.04
N TYR A 14 15.20 -10.85 20.06
CA TYR A 14 14.50 -10.83 18.77
C TYR A 14 13.47 -11.94 18.73
N ARG A 15 12.23 -11.63 18.35
CA ARG A 15 11.15 -12.62 18.26
C ARG A 15 9.95 -12.08 17.49
N SER A 16 9.04 -12.98 17.17
CA SER A 16 7.70 -12.65 16.68
C SER A 16 6.93 -11.77 17.67
N ILE A 17 6.22 -10.80 17.10
CA ILE A 17 5.19 -10.02 17.78
C ILE A 17 3.95 -10.89 17.96
N LYS A 18 3.44 -10.95 19.18
CA LYS A 18 2.17 -11.60 19.49
C LYS A 18 1.01 -10.63 19.27
N LYS A 19 -0.21 -11.17 19.09
CA LYS A 19 -1.41 -10.34 18.88
C LYS A 19 -1.59 -9.22 19.93
N HIS A 20 -1.41 -9.53 21.22
CA HIS A 20 -1.55 -8.55 22.30
C HIS A 20 -0.43 -7.48 22.33
N GLU A 21 0.63 -7.64 21.54
CA GLU A 21 1.77 -6.73 21.45
C GLU A 21 1.69 -5.82 20.21
N GLN A 22 0.74 -6.04 19.30
CA GLN A 22 0.58 -5.24 18.08
C GLN A 22 0.42 -3.75 18.39
N LYS A 23 -0.23 -3.40 19.51
CA LYS A 23 -0.32 -2.00 19.96
C LYS A 23 1.06 -1.37 20.19
N GLN A 24 2.04 -2.10 20.73
CA GLN A 24 3.40 -1.57 20.92
C GLN A 24 4.09 -1.30 19.58
N VAL A 25 3.80 -2.11 18.56
CA VAL A 25 4.30 -1.88 17.20
C VAL A 25 3.71 -0.59 16.63
N LEU A 26 2.40 -0.41 16.75
CA LEU A 26 1.73 0.81 16.30
C LEU A 26 2.27 2.05 17.04
N ASP A 27 2.38 1.99 18.36
CA ASP A 27 2.92 3.09 19.16
C ASP A 27 4.37 3.45 18.75
N LEU A 28 5.21 2.44 18.44
CA LEU A 28 6.56 2.66 17.90
C LEU A 28 6.51 3.32 16.52
N LEU A 29 5.69 2.82 15.60
CA LEU A 29 5.59 3.34 14.25
C LEU A 29 5.09 4.80 14.23
N TYR A 30 4.05 5.11 15.01
CA TYR A 30 3.53 6.47 15.15
C TYR A 30 4.54 7.45 15.78
N SER A 31 5.46 6.94 16.60
CA SER A 31 6.54 7.78 17.15
C SER A 31 7.62 8.15 16.12
N ILE A 32 7.69 7.43 15.00
CA ILE A 32 8.75 7.56 13.99
C ILE A 32 8.25 8.20 12.71
N PHE A 33 7.04 7.86 12.28
CA PHE A 33 6.48 8.28 11.00
C PHE A 33 5.31 9.25 11.21
N PRO A 34 5.35 10.46 10.62
CA PRO A 34 4.24 11.41 10.66
C PRO A 34 3.18 11.01 9.62
N CYS A 35 2.40 9.96 9.89
CA CYS A 35 1.37 9.45 8.99
C CYS A 35 0.03 9.24 9.69
N ASN A 36 -1.02 8.93 8.91
CA ASN A 36 -2.33 8.60 9.42
C ASN A 36 -2.26 7.26 10.19
N PRO A 37 -2.85 7.13 11.38
CA PRO A 37 -2.94 5.87 12.12
C PRO A 37 -3.39 4.66 11.28
N ALA A 38 -4.33 4.89 10.36
CA ALA A 38 -4.87 3.86 9.48
C ALA A 38 -3.79 3.15 8.61
N ASP A 39 -2.64 3.78 8.34
CA ASP A 39 -1.60 3.22 7.46
C ASP A 39 -0.91 1.98 8.02
N PHE A 40 -0.77 1.90 9.35
CA PHE A 40 -0.10 0.77 10.00
C PHE A 40 -1.08 -0.28 10.51
N GLU A 41 -2.25 0.15 11.00
CA GLU A 41 -3.31 -0.74 11.52
C GLU A 41 -3.77 -1.78 10.49
N ARG A 42 -3.83 -1.39 9.21
CA ARG A 42 -4.21 -2.26 8.09
C ARG A 42 -3.38 -3.54 7.96
N SER A 43 -2.18 -3.56 8.55
CA SER A 43 -1.27 -4.73 8.54
C SER A 43 -1.83 -5.89 9.38
N TYR A 44 -2.80 -5.61 10.26
CA TYR A 44 -3.30 -6.55 11.27
C TYR A 44 -4.80 -6.83 11.20
N THR A 45 -5.50 -6.25 10.21
CA THR A 45 -6.94 -6.49 10.02
C THR A 45 -7.16 -7.55 8.95
N ALA A 46 -8.12 -8.45 9.17
CA ALA A 46 -8.49 -9.46 8.17
C ALA A 46 -9.02 -8.83 6.87
N GLU A 47 -9.60 -7.63 6.99
CA GLU A 47 -10.06 -6.85 5.86
C GLU A 47 -8.91 -6.41 4.95
N ALA A 48 -7.86 -5.80 5.51
CA ALA A 48 -6.79 -5.22 4.70
C ALA A 48 -5.56 -6.12 4.48
N SER A 49 -5.42 -7.15 5.31
CA SER A 49 -4.35 -8.15 5.27
C SER A 49 -4.94 -9.54 5.59
N PRO A 50 -5.73 -10.13 4.66
CA PRO A 50 -6.48 -11.36 4.89
C PRO A 50 -5.56 -12.57 5.08
N ASP A 51 -4.39 -12.51 4.44
CA ASP A 51 -3.35 -13.53 4.47
C ASP A 51 -2.36 -13.29 5.62
N TYR A 52 -2.63 -12.35 6.53
CA TYR A 52 -1.77 -12.12 7.69
C TYR A 52 -1.64 -13.39 8.54
N GLN A 53 -0.40 -13.76 8.87
CA GLN A 53 -0.11 -14.85 9.79
C GLN A 53 0.61 -14.34 11.05
N GLU A 54 0.36 -15.01 12.19
CA GLU A 54 1.12 -14.72 13.40
C GLU A 54 2.61 -15.03 13.16
N GLY A 55 3.47 -14.09 13.54
CA GLY A 55 4.90 -14.14 13.26
C GLY A 55 5.34 -13.51 11.94
N ASP A 56 4.43 -12.94 11.15
CA ASP A 56 4.81 -12.09 10.00
C ASP A 56 5.38 -10.74 10.45
N THR A 57 5.14 -10.32 11.70
CA THR A 57 5.85 -9.18 12.33
C THR A 57 6.87 -9.66 13.33
N LEU A 58 8.10 -9.17 13.21
CA LEU A 58 9.18 -9.37 14.18
C LEU A 58 9.47 -8.08 14.94
N GLY A 59 9.99 -8.22 16.15
CA GLY A 59 10.43 -7.12 17.01
C GLY A 59 11.78 -7.38 17.65
N ALA A 60 12.47 -6.30 18.00
CA ALA A 60 13.65 -6.30 18.85
C ALA A 60 13.31 -5.60 20.17
N TRP A 61 13.49 -6.29 21.29
CA TRP A 61 13.28 -5.76 22.63
C TRP A 61 14.60 -5.54 23.32
N HIS A 62 14.85 -4.33 23.81
CA HIS A 62 16.00 -3.99 24.63
C HIS A 62 15.50 -3.62 26.02
N ASN A 63 15.92 -4.35 27.05
CA ASN A 63 15.43 -4.20 28.43
C ASN A 63 13.88 -4.22 28.53
N GLY A 64 13.23 -5.12 27.79
CA GLY A 64 11.78 -5.29 27.80
C GLY A 64 10.99 -4.24 27.00
N ARG A 65 11.64 -3.21 26.44
CA ARG A 65 10.99 -2.23 25.55
C ARG A 65 11.17 -2.63 24.09
N LEU A 66 10.10 -2.60 23.29
CA LEU A 66 10.17 -2.74 21.84
C LEU A 66 10.89 -1.52 21.24
N VAL A 67 12.01 -1.74 20.55
CA VAL A 67 12.86 -0.66 20.00
C VAL A 67 13.01 -0.73 18.49
N SER A 68 12.67 -1.85 17.87
CA SER A 68 12.66 -2.01 16.41
C SER A 68 11.64 -3.05 15.98
N THR A 69 11.09 -2.90 14.78
CA THR A 69 10.13 -3.84 14.18
C THR A 69 10.31 -3.90 12.67
N ALA A 70 9.86 -5.01 12.07
CA ALA A 70 9.74 -5.21 10.63
C ALA A 70 8.60 -6.19 10.36
N HIS A 71 7.91 -6.04 9.24
CA HIS A 71 6.71 -6.81 8.89
C HIS A 71 6.78 -7.37 7.48
N ILE A 72 6.34 -8.61 7.29
CA ILE A 72 6.03 -9.21 5.98
C ILE A 72 4.54 -9.00 5.72
N ARG A 73 4.21 -8.20 4.71
CA ARG A 73 2.87 -8.19 4.15
C ARG A 73 2.79 -9.20 3.02
N ARG A 74 1.88 -10.17 3.15
CA ARG A 74 1.64 -11.19 2.13
C ARG A 74 0.76 -10.63 1.01
N LEU A 75 1.30 -10.58 -0.21
CA LEU A 75 0.60 -10.06 -1.38
C LEU A 75 0.59 -11.09 -2.49
N ARG A 76 -0.61 -11.44 -2.97
CA ARG A 76 -0.76 -12.28 -4.16
C ARG A 76 -0.76 -11.41 -5.40
N ILE A 77 0.10 -11.75 -6.36
CA ILE A 77 0.29 -11.04 -7.62
C ILE A 77 -0.03 -12.00 -8.76
N GLN A 78 -1.08 -11.72 -9.52
CA GLN A 78 -1.40 -12.41 -10.75
C GLN A 78 -0.58 -11.82 -11.90
N SER A 79 0.04 -12.69 -12.69
CA SER A 79 0.69 -12.35 -13.95
C SER A 79 -0.20 -12.73 -15.12
N SER A 80 -0.34 -11.82 -16.09
CA SER A 80 -1.11 -12.09 -17.32
C SER A 80 -0.26 -12.72 -18.44
N GLU A 81 1.07 -12.78 -18.27
CA GLU A 81 1.96 -13.34 -19.28
C GLU A 81 2.05 -14.86 -19.23
N ASP A 82 1.96 -15.43 -18.03
CA ASP A 82 2.09 -16.86 -17.76
C ASP A 82 0.92 -17.46 -16.96
N ASP A 83 -0.09 -16.64 -16.65
CA ASP A 83 -1.29 -17.00 -15.89
C ASP A 83 -0.99 -17.56 -14.48
N ASN A 84 0.21 -17.29 -13.94
CA ASN A 84 0.59 -17.72 -12.59
C ASN A 84 0.25 -16.66 -11.53
N GLU A 85 -0.04 -17.16 -10.32
CA GLU A 85 -0.15 -16.34 -9.12
C GLU A 85 1.12 -16.50 -8.26
N TYR A 86 1.71 -15.37 -7.90
CA TYR A 86 2.93 -15.29 -7.10
C TYR A 86 2.63 -14.75 -5.70
N LEU A 87 3.16 -15.40 -4.66
CA LEU A 87 3.15 -14.86 -3.30
C LEU A 87 4.38 -13.99 -3.07
N CYS A 88 4.16 -12.69 -2.96
CA CYS A 88 5.16 -11.69 -2.63
C CYS A 88 5.18 -11.38 -1.14
N GLY A 89 6.36 -11.50 -0.53
CA GLY A 89 6.67 -11.00 0.80
C GLY A 89 7.04 -9.53 0.73
N PHE A 90 6.04 -8.65 0.79
CA PHE A 90 6.25 -7.21 0.76
C PHE A 90 6.70 -6.71 2.13
N ILE A 91 7.97 -6.34 2.27
CA ILE A 91 8.51 -5.86 3.52
C ILE A 91 8.00 -4.44 3.79
N SER A 92 7.33 -4.26 4.92
CA SER A 92 6.83 -2.97 5.38
C SER A 92 7.10 -2.75 6.87
N ASN A 93 6.74 -1.55 7.35
CA ASN A 93 6.80 -1.18 8.77
C ASN A 93 8.19 -1.41 9.39
N VAL A 94 9.25 -1.25 8.60
CA VAL A 94 10.64 -1.36 9.09
C VAL A 94 10.97 -0.10 9.86
N ALA A 95 11.10 -0.21 11.18
CA ALA A 95 11.29 0.93 12.04
C ALA A 95 12.25 0.62 13.18
N THR A 96 13.06 1.61 13.56
CA THR A 96 13.90 1.57 14.75
C THR A 96 13.80 2.94 15.44
N ALA A 97 13.49 2.93 16.73
CA ALA A 97 13.46 4.11 17.58
C ALA A 97 14.78 4.89 17.45
N GLU A 98 14.71 6.22 17.42
CA GLU A 98 15.82 7.07 17.03
C GLU A 98 17.08 6.84 17.87
N GLU A 99 16.92 6.71 19.18
CA GLU A 99 18.01 6.48 20.13
C GLU A 99 18.69 5.11 19.99
N TYR A 100 18.08 4.18 19.23
CA TYR A 100 18.56 2.83 18.93
C TYR A 100 19.02 2.62 17.48
N ARG A 101 18.96 3.66 16.63
CA ARG A 101 19.42 3.57 15.23
C ARG A 101 20.92 3.31 15.12
N LYS A 102 21.34 2.80 13.95
CA LYS A 102 22.74 2.47 13.62
C LYS A 102 23.38 1.39 14.50
N ARG A 103 22.56 0.59 15.21
CA ARG A 103 23.00 -0.55 16.04
C ARG A 103 22.72 -1.92 15.41
N GLY A 104 22.27 -1.94 14.15
CA GLY A 104 22.04 -3.17 13.40
C GLY A 104 20.70 -3.89 13.64
N PHE A 105 19.83 -3.37 14.52
CA PHE A 105 18.57 -4.02 14.88
C PHE A 105 17.64 -4.28 13.68
N SER A 106 17.39 -3.27 12.84
CA SER A 106 16.56 -3.45 11.64
C SER A 106 17.17 -4.47 10.69
N ARG A 107 18.49 -4.43 10.48
CA ARG A 107 19.20 -5.37 9.59
C ARG A 107 19.14 -6.80 10.11
N HIS A 108 19.18 -6.99 11.44
CA HIS A 108 19.00 -8.31 12.05
C HIS A 108 17.57 -8.82 11.86
N LEU A 109 16.56 -7.97 12.13
CA LEU A 109 15.16 -8.31 11.88
C LEU A 109 14.90 -8.69 10.42
N LEU A 110 15.46 -7.94 9.46
CA LEU A 110 15.33 -8.24 8.04
C LEU A 110 15.93 -9.60 7.66
N ARG A 111 17.08 -9.98 8.22
CA ARG A 111 17.66 -11.33 8.02
C ARG A 111 16.72 -12.41 8.53
N LEU A 112 16.15 -12.23 9.72
CA LEU A 112 15.18 -13.18 10.27
C LEU A 112 13.91 -13.29 9.42
N LEU A 113 13.43 -12.18 8.83
CA LEU A 113 12.31 -12.21 7.90
C LEU A 113 12.66 -12.94 6.60
N ILE A 114 13.85 -12.73 6.03
CA ILE A 114 14.33 -13.47 4.85
C ILE A 114 14.39 -14.95 5.16
N GLU A 115 15.07 -15.34 6.26
CA GLU A 115 15.17 -16.74 6.69
C GLU A 115 13.79 -17.37 6.87
N LYS A 116 12.82 -16.64 7.44
CA LYS A 116 11.44 -17.10 7.58
C LYS A 116 10.78 -17.35 6.22
N MET A 117 10.92 -16.42 5.27
CA MET A 117 10.34 -16.57 3.93
C MET A 117 10.97 -17.75 3.16
N GLU A 118 12.29 -17.92 3.26
CA GLU A 118 13.01 -19.03 2.65
C GLU A 118 12.60 -20.38 3.25
N GLN A 119 12.51 -20.46 4.59
CA GLN A 119 12.16 -21.68 5.30
C GLN A 119 10.71 -22.13 5.06
N SER A 120 9.77 -21.20 4.84
CA SER A 120 8.38 -21.58 4.57
C SER A 120 8.19 -22.15 3.17
N SER A 121 9.07 -21.80 2.22
CA SER A 121 8.95 -22.15 0.79
C SER A 121 7.62 -21.71 0.16
N GLU A 122 6.90 -20.77 0.79
CA GLU A 122 5.62 -20.25 0.29
C GLU A 122 5.82 -19.01 -0.59
N PHE A 123 6.90 -18.26 -0.39
CA PHE A 123 7.13 -16.98 -1.04
C PHE A 123 7.95 -17.14 -2.31
N ASP A 124 7.45 -16.58 -3.41
CA ASP A 124 8.12 -16.59 -4.71
C ASP A 124 9.09 -15.42 -4.86
N LEU A 125 8.79 -14.29 -4.23
CA LEU A 125 9.60 -13.08 -4.28
C LEU A 125 9.42 -12.19 -3.04
N SER A 126 10.32 -11.23 -2.86
CA SER A 126 10.21 -10.18 -1.85
C SER A 126 10.43 -8.80 -2.46
N MET A 127 9.61 -7.83 -2.02
CA MET A 127 9.65 -6.44 -2.50
C MET A 127 9.52 -5.46 -1.35
N LEU A 128 9.96 -4.22 -1.55
CA LEU A 128 9.76 -3.11 -0.63
C LEU A 128 9.91 -1.77 -1.37
N GLY A 129 9.31 -0.72 -0.82
CA GLY A 129 9.60 0.67 -1.19
C GLY A 129 10.58 1.29 -0.21
N THR A 130 11.59 2.02 -0.70
CA THR A 130 12.56 2.70 0.17
C THR A 130 13.33 3.80 -0.55
N ASP A 131 13.73 4.82 0.20
CA ASP A 131 14.73 5.83 -0.21
C ASP A 131 16.14 5.51 0.33
N VAL A 132 16.30 4.43 1.10
CA VAL A 132 17.57 4.05 1.75
C VAL A 132 18.13 2.77 1.13
N HIS A 133 18.33 2.77 -0.19
CA HIS A 133 18.68 1.58 -0.98
C HIS A 133 19.85 0.76 -0.41
N ASN A 134 20.93 1.41 0.03
CA ASN A 134 22.12 0.75 0.57
C ASN A 134 21.84 -0.10 1.83
N HIS A 135 20.78 0.22 2.59
CA HIS A 135 20.39 -0.57 3.75
C HIS A 135 19.93 -1.97 3.34
N TYR A 136 19.17 -2.04 2.24
CA TYR A 136 18.51 -3.24 1.76
C TYR A 136 19.35 -4.01 0.75
N SER A 137 20.13 -3.33 -0.10
CA SER A 137 21.01 -4.02 -1.06
C SER A 137 22.06 -4.90 -0.40
N ALA A 138 22.48 -4.52 0.80
CA ALA A 138 23.39 -5.31 1.63
C ALA A 138 22.77 -6.63 2.16
N LEU A 139 21.51 -6.90 1.86
CA LEU A 139 20.77 -8.13 2.16
C LEU A 139 20.22 -8.82 0.89
N GLY A 140 20.61 -8.36 -0.31
CA GLY A 140 20.27 -9.02 -1.58
C GLY A 140 19.13 -8.39 -2.37
N TRP A 141 18.48 -7.32 -1.87
CA TRP A 141 17.50 -6.58 -2.66
C TRP A 141 18.16 -5.72 -3.73
N GLU A 142 17.62 -5.76 -4.94
CA GLU A 142 18.07 -4.92 -6.05
C GLU A 142 17.07 -3.80 -6.33
N GLN A 143 17.57 -2.63 -6.72
CA GLN A 143 16.73 -1.52 -7.11
C GLN A 143 16.23 -1.72 -8.54
N ILE A 144 14.92 -1.70 -8.71
CA ILE A 144 14.27 -1.61 -10.03
C ILE A 144 13.74 -0.20 -10.26
N SER A 145 13.85 0.30 -11.48
CA SER A 145 13.27 1.59 -11.85
C SER A 145 11.80 1.38 -12.22
N ILE A 146 10.91 2.03 -11.47
CA ILE A 146 9.49 2.08 -11.77
C ILE A 146 9.04 3.55 -11.85
N PRO A 147 8.26 3.96 -12.87
CA PRO A 147 7.64 5.28 -12.86
C PRO A 147 6.57 5.31 -11.76
N MET A 148 6.90 5.89 -10.60
CA MET A 148 5.98 5.95 -9.45
C MET A 148 4.88 7.00 -9.63
N ILE A 149 5.16 8.07 -10.37
CA ILE A 149 4.21 9.16 -10.63
C ILE A 149 4.26 9.50 -12.11
N VAL A 150 3.08 9.57 -12.72
CA VAL A 150 2.90 10.07 -14.08
C VAL A 150 2.06 11.33 -13.98
N THR A 151 2.65 12.47 -14.34
CA THR A 151 1.94 13.75 -14.43
C THR A 151 1.33 13.88 -15.81
N ILE A 152 0.04 14.14 -15.87
CA ILE A 152 -0.68 14.39 -17.13
C ILE A 152 -1.06 15.87 -17.16
N GLU A 153 -0.49 16.61 -18.11
CA GLU A 153 -0.90 18.00 -18.38
C GLU A 153 -2.12 18.01 -19.30
N TRP A 154 -3.21 18.63 -18.84
CA TRP A 154 -4.44 18.74 -19.63
C TRP A 154 -4.58 20.16 -20.18
N ASN A 155 -4.22 20.36 -21.44
CA ASN A 155 -4.23 21.68 -22.08
C ASN A 155 -5.59 22.11 -22.64
N ASP A 156 -6.57 21.20 -22.72
CA ASP A 156 -7.90 21.48 -23.26
C ASP A 156 -9.01 20.87 -22.40
N LEU A 157 -9.50 21.67 -21.45
CA LEU A 157 -10.69 21.37 -20.66
C LEU A 157 -11.93 22.09 -21.22
N ASN A 158 -11.79 22.86 -22.30
CA ASN A 158 -12.81 23.75 -22.83
C ASN A 158 -13.82 23.02 -23.71
N SER A 159 -14.44 21.96 -23.18
CA SER A 159 -15.78 21.49 -23.60
C SER A 159 -16.11 20.25 -22.79
N ILE A 160 -16.79 20.44 -21.67
CA ILE A 160 -17.43 19.32 -20.98
C ILE A 160 -18.81 19.78 -20.53
N ASN A 161 -19.80 19.34 -21.28
CA ASN A 161 -21.20 19.49 -20.94
C ASN A 161 -21.66 18.14 -20.38
N ASN A 162 -21.11 17.71 -19.23
CA ASN A 162 -21.44 16.41 -18.62
C ASN A 162 -22.33 16.58 -17.41
N ASN A 163 -23.63 16.81 -17.66
CA ASN A 163 -24.64 16.90 -16.60
C ASN A 163 -24.92 15.56 -15.89
N ASN A 164 -24.22 14.46 -16.22
CA ASN A 164 -24.54 13.10 -15.77
C ASN A 164 -23.36 12.29 -15.20
N ILE A 165 -22.22 12.88 -14.85
CA ILE A 165 -21.14 12.14 -14.15
C ILE A 165 -21.55 11.93 -12.69
N LYS A 166 -21.86 10.69 -12.31
CA LYS A 166 -22.08 10.29 -10.93
C LYS A 166 -20.76 9.85 -10.29
N TRP A 167 -20.38 10.51 -9.20
CA TRP A 167 -19.33 10.09 -8.28
C TRP A 167 -19.99 9.44 -7.06
N CYS A 168 -19.46 8.29 -6.65
CA CYS A 168 -19.94 7.54 -5.49
C CYS A 168 -18.81 7.42 -4.46
N SER A 169 -19.17 7.35 -3.18
CA SER A 169 -18.23 6.87 -2.15
C SER A 169 -17.88 5.39 -2.38
N ALA A 170 -16.74 4.93 -1.85
CA ALA A 170 -16.40 3.51 -1.91
C ALA A 170 -17.49 2.62 -1.30
N ALA A 171 -18.08 3.04 -0.17
CA ALA A 171 -19.19 2.33 0.48
C ALA A 171 -20.43 2.21 -0.42
N GLU A 172 -20.82 3.28 -1.12
CA GLU A 172 -21.93 3.24 -2.08
C GLU A 172 -21.64 2.29 -3.24
N VAL A 173 -20.46 2.39 -3.87
CA VAL A 173 -20.09 1.49 -4.98
C VAL A 173 -20.09 0.03 -4.54
N LEU A 174 -19.60 -0.25 -3.34
CA LEU A 174 -19.63 -1.58 -2.75
C LEU A 174 -21.05 -2.11 -2.49
N SER A 175 -22.04 -1.23 -2.39
CA SER A 175 -23.45 -1.58 -2.21
C SER A 175 -24.22 -1.72 -3.53
N THR A 176 -23.88 -0.94 -4.56
CA THR A 176 -24.67 -0.86 -5.79
C THR A 176 -24.00 -1.52 -7.00
N ASP A 177 -22.69 -1.37 -7.15
CA ASP A 177 -21.96 -1.66 -8.39
C ASP A 177 -20.73 -2.56 -8.18
N ARG A 178 -20.70 -3.29 -7.07
CA ARG A 178 -19.57 -4.13 -6.67
C ARG A 178 -19.19 -5.16 -7.74
N ASP A 179 -20.16 -5.93 -8.23
CA ASP A 179 -19.91 -6.97 -9.23
C ASP A 179 -19.39 -6.38 -10.55
N LEU A 180 -19.94 -5.22 -10.95
CA LEU A 180 -19.50 -4.51 -12.13
C LEU A 180 -18.04 -4.04 -11.98
N LEU A 181 -17.71 -3.42 -10.85
CA LEU A 181 -16.34 -2.98 -10.58
C LEU A 181 -15.35 -4.14 -10.60
N PHE A 182 -15.73 -5.29 -10.00
CA PHE A 182 -14.89 -6.48 -9.98
C PHE A 182 -14.66 -7.01 -11.38
N LYS A 183 -15.74 -7.07 -12.19
CA LYS A 183 -15.68 -7.49 -13.58
C LYS A 183 -14.77 -6.58 -14.41
N ILE A 184 -14.86 -5.26 -14.24
CA ILE A 184 -13.96 -4.32 -14.93
C ILE A 184 -12.51 -4.61 -14.54
N HIS A 185 -12.19 -4.65 -13.24
CA HIS A 185 -10.84 -4.90 -12.76
C HIS A 185 -10.25 -6.20 -13.30
N SER A 186 -11.02 -7.29 -13.24
CA SER A 186 -10.57 -8.62 -13.65
C SER A 186 -10.42 -8.77 -15.17
N ASN A 187 -11.26 -8.10 -15.96
CA ASN A 187 -11.22 -8.19 -17.42
C ASN A 187 -10.25 -7.19 -18.09
N THR A 188 -9.76 -6.21 -17.35
CA THR A 188 -8.78 -5.22 -17.83
C THR A 188 -7.43 -5.45 -17.16
N SER A 189 -6.92 -6.68 -17.32
CA SER A 189 -5.74 -7.13 -16.61
C SER A 189 -4.48 -6.37 -17.03
N ARG A 190 -3.67 -6.01 -16.04
CA ARG A 190 -2.31 -5.51 -16.26
C ARG A 190 -1.35 -6.69 -16.33
N LYS A 191 -0.15 -6.46 -16.89
CA LYS A 191 0.95 -7.44 -16.93
C LYS A 191 1.14 -8.13 -15.57
N TYR A 192 1.15 -7.33 -14.51
CA TYR A 192 1.07 -7.79 -13.12
C TYR A 192 -0.02 -7.01 -12.39
N GLN A 193 -0.82 -7.70 -11.61
CA GLN A 193 -1.83 -7.08 -10.76
C GLN A 193 -2.00 -7.84 -9.46
N TYR A 194 -2.42 -7.15 -8.40
CA TYR A 194 -2.77 -7.83 -7.17
C TYR A 194 -4.02 -8.68 -7.37
N SER A 195 -3.98 -9.90 -6.84
CA SER A 195 -5.15 -10.77 -6.77
C SER A 195 -6.15 -10.14 -5.80
N ARG A 196 -7.35 -9.87 -6.31
CA ARG A 196 -8.46 -9.30 -5.54
C ARG A 196 -9.64 -10.25 -5.64
N THR A 197 -10.47 -10.27 -4.61
CA THR A 197 -11.79 -10.91 -4.67
C THR A 197 -12.87 -9.85 -4.74
N ASN A 198 -14.08 -10.26 -5.13
CA ASN A 198 -15.25 -9.38 -5.10
C ASN A 198 -15.46 -8.75 -3.71
N GLY A 199 -15.26 -9.52 -2.64
CA GLY A 199 -15.40 -9.05 -1.26
C GLY A 199 -14.27 -8.15 -0.77
N THR A 200 -13.15 -8.07 -1.50
CA THR A 200 -11.92 -7.43 -1.02
C THR A 200 -11.33 -6.39 -1.95
N MET A 201 -12.09 -6.01 -2.98
CA MET A 201 -11.63 -5.13 -4.05
C MET A 201 -11.16 -3.75 -3.57
N PHE A 202 -11.71 -3.27 -2.46
CA PHE A 202 -11.32 -2.01 -1.80
C PHE A 202 -10.53 -2.21 -0.51
N THR A 203 -10.37 -3.46 -0.09
CA THR A 203 -9.75 -3.78 1.18
C THR A 203 -8.26 -4.13 0.98
N HIS A 204 -7.87 -4.58 -0.22
CA HIS A 204 -6.47 -4.89 -0.52
C HIS A 204 -5.79 -3.82 -1.38
N TRP A 205 -4.93 -3.06 -0.68
CA TRP A 205 -3.68 -2.47 -1.20
C TRP A 205 -3.69 -1.02 -1.74
N ALA A 206 -2.49 -0.42 -1.64
CA ALA A 206 -2.02 0.93 -2.03
C ALA A 206 -2.88 2.16 -1.66
N GLY A 207 -2.93 2.52 -0.38
CA GLY A 207 -3.21 3.91 0.03
C GLY A 207 -4.63 4.41 -0.23
N TRP A 208 -5.56 3.52 -0.56
CA TRP A 208 -6.97 3.83 -0.47
C TRP A 208 -7.27 3.72 0.99
N ASP A 209 -7.90 4.75 1.54
CA ASP A 209 -8.42 4.72 2.89
C ASP A 209 -9.32 3.49 3.03
N TRP A 210 -8.73 2.39 3.51
CA TRP A 210 -9.35 1.07 3.65
C TRP A 210 -10.56 1.14 4.59
N GLN A 211 -10.71 2.26 5.30
CA GLN A 211 -11.89 2.62 6.07
C GLN A 211 -13.06 3.10 5.21
N HIS A 212 -12.94 3.04 3.87
CA HIS A 212 -13.96 3.29 2.85
C HIS A 212 -14.50 4.72 2.77
N ASN A 213 -13.94 5.68 3.52
CA ASN A 213 -14.57 6.99 3.75
C ASN A 213 -13.93 8.13 2.94
N GLU A 214 -12.71 7.94 2.44
CA GLU A 214 -12.00 8.98 1.71
C GLU A 214 -11.98 8.77 0.20
N ALA A 215 -12.02 7.54 -0.32
CA ALA A 215 -12.02 7.31 -1.77
C ALA A 215 -13.40 7.60 -2.41
N ILE A 216 -13.37 8.25 -3.58
CA ILE A 216 -14.52 8.35 -4.48
C ILE A 216 -14.22 7.65 -5.79
N VAL A 217 -15.26 7.04 -6.35
CA VAL A 217 -15.18 6.21 -7.54
C VAL A 217 -16.16 6.76 -8.56
N HIS A 218 -15.70 6.79 -9.81
CA HIS A 218 -16.57 6.98 -10.97
C HIS A 218 -16.50 5.73 -11.84
N ILE A 219 -17.67 5.17 -12.17
CA ILE A 219 -17.84 4.08 -13.12
C ILE A 219 -18.50 4.64 -14.39
N CYS A 220 -17.82 4.48 -15.51
CA CYS A 220 -18.37 4.74 -16.84
C CYS A 220 -19.21 3.54 -17.26
N HIS A 221 -20.53 3.72 -17.38
CA HIS A 221 -21.51 2.67 -17.69
C HIS A 221 -21.81 2.56 -19.19
N ASP A 222 -20.83 2.87 -20.04
CA ASP A 222 -20.94 2.68 -21.49
C ASP A 222 -20.99 1.18 -21.85
N ALA A 223 -21.15 0.87 -23.14
CA ALA A 223 -21.15 -0.52 -23.62
C ALA A 223 -19.92 -1.32 -23.18
N GLU A 224 -18.76 -0.65 -23.06
CA GLU A 224 -17.54 -1.20 -22.48
C GLU A 224 -17.17 -0.39 -21.23
N PRO A 225 -17.43 -0.91 -20.01
CA PRO A 225 -17.34 -0.13 -18.80
C PRO A 225 -15.89 0.02 -18.32
N GLY A 226 -15.62 1.17 -17.68
CA GLY A 226 -14.33 1.49 -17.05
C GLY A 226 -14.56 2.22 -15.73
N TYR A 227 -13.51 2.36 -14.91
CA TYR A 227 -13.59 3.16 -13.68
C TYR A 227 -12.32 3.93 -13.39
N VAL A 228 -12.47 4.94 -12.55
CA VAL A 228 -11.37 5.70 -11.94
C VAL A 228 -11.65 5.92 -10.47
N VAL A 229 -10.58 5.89 -9.66
CA VAL A 229 -10.61 6.15 -8.23
C VAL A 229 -9.71 7.30 -7.88
N ILE A 230 -10.26 8.21 -7.09
CA ILE A 230 -9.59 9.39 -6.58
C ILE A 230 -9.75 9.37 -5.06
N ASN A 231 -8.66 9.44 -4.33
CA ASN A 231 -8.74 9.56 -2.88
C ASN A 231 -9.19 10.97 -2.46
N LYS A 232 -9.77 11.15 -1.29
CA LYS A 232 -9.81 12.48 -0.66
C LYS A 232 -8.38 12.78 -0.21
N PRO A 233 -7.86 13.98 -0.50
CA PRO A 233 -6.52 14.34 -0.09
C PRO A 233 -6.40 14.39 1.45
N ASN A 234 -5.32 13.85 2.00
CA ASN A 234 -4.80 14.29 3.30
C ASN A 234 -4.13 15.67 3.19
N ASN A 235 -3.62 16.00 1.99
CA ASN A 235 -3.02 17.27 1.61
C ASN A 235 -3.60 17.70 0.27
N ILE A 236 -4.11 18.93 0.20
CA ILE A 236 -4.80 19.44 -0.98
C ILE A 236 -3.94 19.41 -2.24
N ASP A 237 -2.61 19.47 -2.12
CA ASP A 237 -1.71 19.41 -3.27
C ASP A 237 -1.52 17.98 -3.83
N ASP A 238 -2.02 16.97 -3.12
CA ASP A 238 -1.83 15.54 -3.41
C ASP A 238 -3.10 14.86 -3.99
N ILE A 239 -4.04 15.63 -4.55
CA ILE A 239 -5.21 15.01 -5.20
C ILE A 239 -4.77 14.31 -6.48
N CYS A 240 -4.67 12.97 -6.41
CA CYS A 240 -4.24 12.14 -7.52
C CYS A 240 -5.25 11.05 -7.87
N VAL A 241 -5.14 10.57 -9.11
CA VAL A 241 -5.76 9.32 -9.52
C VAL A 241 -4.95 8.18 -8.89
N TYR A 242 -5.59 7.40 -8.03
CA TYR A 242 -4.96 6.24 -7.39
C TYR A 242 -4.99 5.01 -8.29
N GLU A 243 -6.07 4.85 -9.04
CA GLU A 243 -6.22 3.76 -9.99
C GLU A 243 -7.25 4.13 -11.03
N TRP A 244 -7.07 3.57 -12.22
CA TRP A 244 -8.11 3.49 -13.22
C TRP A 244 -7.96 2.16 -13.96
N ARG A 245 -9.08 1.76 -14.56
CA ARG A 245 -9.19 0.60 -15.43
C ARG A 245 -10.11 0.96 -16.59
N ALA A 246 -9.64 0.68 -17.80
CA ALA A 246 -10.37 0.94 -19.01
C ALA A 246 -10.05 -0.16 -20.04
N PRO A 247 -11.05 -0.67 -20.78
CA PRO A 247 -10.84 -1.72 -21.79
C PRO A 247 -10.22 -1.18 -23.08
N ASN A 248 -10.29 0.12 -23.32
CA ASN A 248 -9.76 0.77 -24.51
C ASN A 248 -9.41 2.25 -24.24
N ILE A 249 -8.74 2.88 -25.21
CA ILE A 249 -8.27 4.28 -25.12
C ILE A 249 -9.41 5.31 -25.00
N ASP A 250 -10.58 5.04 -25.56
CA ASP A 250 -11.70 5.98 -25.53
C ASP A 250 -12.33 6.02 -24.14
N VAL A 251 -12.51 4.86 -23.50
CA VAL A 251 -12.98 4.76 -22.12
C VAL A 251 -11.93 5.32 -21.16
N GLU A 252 -10.65 5.06 -21.40
CA GLU A 252 -9.55 5.61 -20.60
C GLU A 252 -9.59 7.14 -20.59
N ARG A 253 -9.71 7.75 -21.77
CA ARG A 253 -9.86 9.20 -21.90
C ARG A 253 -11.08 9.72 -21.15
N LYS A 254 -12.23 9.03 -21.23
CA LYS A 254 -13.46 9.45 -20.52
C LYS A 254 -13.27 9.43 -19.00
N VAL A 255 -12.74 8.35 -18.44
CA VAL A 255 -12.59 8.23 -16.97
C VAL A 255 -11.51 9.18 -16.44
N LEU A 256 -10.37 9.33 -17.13
CA LEU A 256 -9.32 10.27 -16.73
C LEU A 256 -9.76 11.72 -16.86
N LYS A 257 -10.56 12.05 -17.89
CA LYS A 257 -11.14 13.39 -18.04
C LYS A 257 -12.12 13.69 -16.91
N ALA A 258 -13.02 12.77 -16.58
CA ALA A 258 -13.91 12.90 -15.43
C ALA A 258 -13.11 13.13 -14.13
N ALA A 259 -11.99 12.41 -13.97
CA ALA A 259 -11.13 12.59 -12.81
C ALA A 259 -10.49 13.98 -12.76
N ALA A 260 -9.89 14.44 -13.86
CA ALA A 260 -9.30 15.77 -13.95
C ALA A 260 -10.30 16.87 -13.56
N GLU A 261 -11.56 16.80 -14.06
CA GLU A 261 -12.61 17.73 -13.67
C GLU A 261 -12.88 17.71 -12.17
N LYS A 262 -13.03 16.50 -11.60
CA LYS A 262 -13.35 16.35 -10.18
C LYS A 262 -12.23 16.87 -9.29
N ILE A 263 -10.98 16.66 -9.69
CA ILE A 263 -9.79 17.15 -9.01
C ILE A 263 -9.76 18.68 -9.05
N LEU A 264 -9.95 19.29 -10.23
CA LEU A 264 -9.96 20.74 -10.39
C LEU A 264 -11.08 21.41 -9.60
N GLN A 265 -12.30 20.85 -9.63
CA GLN A 265 -13.41 21.34 -8.81
C GLN A 265 -13.03 21.40 -7.33
N ARG A 266 -12.37 20.37 -6.80
CA ARG A 266 -11.92 20.33 -5.40
C ARG A 266 -10.87 21.41 -5.11
N HIS A 267 -9.90 21.64 -6.00
CA HIS A 267 -8.91 22.69 -5.81
C HIS A 267 -9.54 24.09 -5.84
N GLN A 268 -10.48 24.34 -6.75
CA GLN A 268 -11.15 25.65 -6.86
C GLN A 268 -12.05 25.96 -5.67
N THR A 269 -12.67 24.96 -5.03
CA THR A 269 -13.52 25.16 -3.85
C THR A 269 -12.75 25.45 -2.55
N ASN A 270 -11.43 25.32 -2.55
CA ASN A 270 -10.57 25.44 -1.38
C ASN A 270 -9.65 26.68 -1.42
N ILE A 271 -9.84 27.57 -2.41
CA ILE A 271 -9.27 28.93 -2.49
C ILE A 271 -10.33 29.92 -2.04
#